data_AF-A0A5J4U1K8-F1
#
_entry.id   AF-A0A5J4U1K8-F1
#
_cell.length_a   1.000
_cell.length_b   1.000
_cell.length_c   1.000
_cell.angle_alpha   90.00
_cell.angle_beta   90.00
_cell.angle_gamma   90.00
#
_symmetry.space_group_name_H-M   'P 1'
#
loop_
_entity.id
_entity.type
_entity.pdbx_description
1 polymer ?
#
loop_
_entity_poly.entity_id
_entity_poly.type
_entity_poly.pdbx_seq_one_letter_code
_entity_poly.pdbx_strand_id
1 'polypeptide(L)'
;MEKSTISFDQTATIGITSDADISTIIPRLIQELESDKINLHIPALKELLNIIIDNHQNKDFILKYNLIPFLNKFSENIEKNEEFVLSTTILHVIAVRNGSDDKTILAQTSIEQKEKDEKIEKLEQSNKLKDEQMKIKDEEIIALKLEIIKLKEEIE
;
A
#
# COMPACT_ATOMS: atom_id res chain seq x y z
N MET A 1 1.09 47.96 38.40
CA MET A 1 1.42 46.62 37.87
C MET A 1 0.41 45.66 38.44
N GLU A 2 -0.60 45.29 37.66
CA GLU A 2 -1.50 44.19 37.99
C GLU A 2 -1.41 43.19 36.84
N LYS A 3 -0.94 41.97 37.16
CA LYS A 3 -0.90 40.82 36.28
C LYS A 3 -2.32 40.28 36.15
N SER A 4 -2.89 40.31 34.95
CA SER A 4 -4.13 39.58 34.67
C SER A 4 -3.79 38.23 34.05
N THR A 5 -4.24 37.19 34.73
CA THR A 5 -4.03 35.77 34.41
C THR A 5 -4.93 35.39 33.23
N ILE A 6 -4.34 35.15 32.06
CA ILE A 6 -5.09 34.63 30.91
C ILE A 6 -5.30 33.14 31.13
N SER A 7 -6.53 32.80 31.52
CA SER A 7 -7.09 31.45 31.42
C SER A 7 -7.20 31.08 29.94
N PHE A 8 -6.45 30.05 29.53
CA PHE A 8 -6.65 29.39 28.24
C PHE A 8 -7.63 28.24 28.47
N ASP A 9 -8.92 28.55 28.30
CA ASP A 9 -9.96 27.55 28.10
C ASP A 9 -10.61 27.84 26.75
N GLN A 10 -10.11 27.18 25.70
CA GLN A 10 -10.79 27.12 24.42
C GLN A 10 -10.69 25.69 23.90
N THR A 11 -11.78 24.98 24.14
CA THR A 11 -12.29 23.88 23.32
C THR A 11 -11.88 24.04 21.86
N ALA A 12 -11.18 23.04 21.33
CA ALA A 12 -10.75 22.95 19.95
C ALA A 12 -11.97 23.04 19.00
N THR A 13 -12.23 24.26 18.52
CA THR A 13 -13.03 24.49 17.32
C THR A 13 -12.32 23.83 16.15
N ILE A 14 -12.99 22.83 15.57
CA ILE A 14 -12.71 22.24 14.26
C ILE A 14 -12.93 23.37 13.25
N GLY A 15 -11.90 24.18 13.07
CA GLY A 15 -11.89 25.33 12.18
C GLY A 15 -11.28 24.93 10.86
N ILE A 16 -12.01 25.18 9.78
CA ILE A 16 -11.51 25.25 8.42
C ILE A 16 -10.16 25.96 8.46
N THR A 17 -9.06 25.24 8.22
CA THR A 17 -7.73 25.84 8.19
C THR A 17 -7.70 26.82 7.02
N SER A 18 -7.41 28.09 7.28
CA SER A 18 -7.37 29.08 6.21
C SER A 18 -6.18 28.78 5.29
N ASP A 19 -6.23 29.22 4.02
CA ASP A 19 -5.11 29.06 3.09
C ASP A 19 -3.78 29.64 3.63
N ALA A 20 -3.87 30.69 4.45
CA ALA A 20 -2.72 31.29 5.12
C ALA A 20 -2.13 30.34 6.18
N ASP A 21 -2.98 29.63 6.91
CA ASP A 21 -2.55 28.63 7.90
C ASP A 21 -1.91 27.43 7.20
N ILE A 22 -2.48 26.93 6.11
CA ILE A 22 -1.92 25.82 5.33
C ILE A 22 -0.52 26.18 4.80
N SER A 23 -0.32 27.42 4.35
CA SER A 23 0.97 27.87 3.83
C SER A 23 2.09 27.91 4.89
N THR A 24 1.75 27.87 6.18
CA THR A 24 2.71 27.82 7.30
C THR A 24 2.80 26.44 7.93
N ILE A 25 1.68 25.71 8.00
CA ILE A 25 1.59 24.38 8.59
C ILE A 25 2.30 23.34 7.72
N ILE A 26 2.07 23.32 6.41
CA ILE A 26 2.66 22.28 5.53
C ILE A 26 4.20 22.29 5.57
N PRO A 27 4.89 23.44 5.45
CA PRO A 27 6.35 23.48 5.61
C PRO A 27 6.84 22.92 6.95
N ARG A 28 6.13 23.24 8.05
CA ARG A 28 6.45 22.71 9.38
C ARG A 28 6.32 21.19 9.42
N LEU A 29 5.22 20.65 8.90
CA LEU A 29 4.98 19.21 8.85
C LEU A 29 6.03 18.48 8.01
N ILE A 30 6.43 19.05 6.87
CA ILE A 30 7.52 18.50 6.04
C ILE A 30 8.82 18.47 6.83
N GLN A 31 9.16 19.56 7.53
CA GLN A 31 10.38 19.61 8.35
C GLN A 31 10.35 18.57 9.49
N GLU A 32 9.20 18.33 10.10
CA GLU A 32 9.02 17.28 11.12
C GLU A 32 9.22 15.88 10.54
N LEU A 33 8.73 15.65 9.31
CA LEU A 33 8.86 14.39 8.57
C LEU A 33 10.26 14.15 7.99
N GLU A 34 11.03 15.21 7.75
CA GLU A 34 12.44 15.13 7.33
C GLU A 34 13.40 15.00 8.51
N SER A 35 12.93 15.24 9.74
CA SER A 35 13.77 15.12 10.94
C SER A 35 14.08 13.66 11.26
N ASP A 36 15.24 13.37 11.84
CA ASP A 36 15.56 12.04 12.39
C ASP A 36 14.68 11.63 13.60
N LYS A 37 13.79 12.52 14.04
CA LYS A 37 12.87 12.30 15.16
C LYS A 37 11.61 11.58 14.69
N ILE A 38 11.69 10.25 14.59
CA ILE A 38 10.59 9.36 14.18
C ILE A 38 9.31 9.58 15.01
N ASN A 39 9.44 9.98 16.29
CA ASN A 39 8.30 10.28 17.15
C ASN A 39 7.48 11.50 16.68
N LEU A 40 8.01 12.33 15.80
CA LEU A 40 7.31 13.46 15.17
C LEU A 40 6.63 13.07 13.86
N HIS A 41 7.03 11.96 13.23
CA HIS A 41 6.52 11.57 11.91
C HIS A 41 5.06 11.18 11.96
N ILE A 42 4.67 10.31 12.91
CA ILE A 42 3.28 9.86 13.03
C ILE A 42 2.29 11.01 13.31
N PRO A 43 2.54 11.92 14.28
CA PRO A 43 1.70 13.10 14.46
C PRO A 43 1.62 13.96 13.21
N ALA A 44 2.75 14.20 12.53
CA ALA A 44 2.80 15.06 11.36
C ALA A 44 2.01 14.46 10.17
N LEU A 45 2.10 13.15 9.93
CA LEU A 45 1.31 12.47 8.91
C LEU A 45 -0.20 12.50 9.22
N LYS A 46 -0.60 12.34 10.47
CA LYS A 46 -2.01 12.45 10.88
C LYS A 46 -2.56 13.85 10.64
N GLU A 47 -1.79 14.88 11.00
CA GLU A 47 -2.17 16.26 10.76
C GLU A 47 -2.26 16.57 9.26
N LEU A 48 -1.29 16.09 8.46
CA LEU A 48 -1.32 16.21 7.01
C LEU A 48 -2.55 15.54 6.39
N LEU A 49 -2.92 14.35 6.86
CA LEU A 49 -4.12 13.65 6.41
C LEU A 49 -5.39 14.46 6.69
N ASN A 50 -5.51 15.02 7.90
CA ASN A 50 -6.66 15.86 8.26
C ASN A 50 -6.77 17.07 7.33
N ILE A 51 -5.66 17.79 7.08
CA ILE A 51 -5.66 18.93 6.15
C ILE A 51 -6.12 18.52 4.75
N ILE A 52 -5.66 17.37 4.25
CA ILE A 52 -6.01 16.85 2.92
C ILE A 52 -7.48 16.41 2.84
N ILE A 53 -8.05 15.90 3.94
CA ILE A 53 -9.47 15.54 4.05
C ILE A 53 -10.34 16.80 4.15
N ASP A 54 -9.91 17.82 4.87
CA ASP A 54 -10.68 19.05 5.08
C ASP A 54 -10.64 19.97 3.85
N ASN A 55 -9.53 19.97 3.09
CA ASN A 55 -9.40 20.73 1.85
C ASN A 55 -9.69 19.89 0.61
N HIS A 56 -10.90 20.03 0.07
CA HIS A 56 -11.35 19.34 -1.14
C HIS A 56 -10.65 19.80 -2.43
N GLN A 57 -10.07 21.01 -2.46
CA GLN A 57 -9.30 21.55 -3.59
C GLN A 57 -7.81 21.61 -3.23
N ASN A 58 -7.22 20.44 -3.02
CA ASN A 58 -5.86 20.30 -2.50
C ASN A 58 -4.76 20.29 -3.58
N LYS A 59 -5.11 20.34 -4.88
CA LYS A 59 -4.17 20.26 -6.01
C LYS A 59 -3.03 21.27 -5.92
N ASP A 60 -3.35 22.53 -5.63
CA ASP A 60 -2.38 23.61 -5.69
C ASP A 60 -1.25 23.43 -4.67
N PHE A 61 -1.58 23.02 -3.44
CA PHE A 61 -0.55 22.81 -2.42
C PHE A 61 0.15 21.45 -2.57
N ILE A 62 -0.54 20.41 -3.05
CA ILE A 62 0.09 19.11 -3.35
C ILE A 62 1.23 19.31 -4.35
N LEU A 63 1.01 20.11 -5.39
CA LEU A 63 2.01 20.48 -6.38
C LEU A 63 3.06 21.43 -5.79
N LYS A 64 2.64 22.51 -5.11
CA LYS A 64 3.54 23.51 -4.50
C LYS A 64 4.59 22.88 -3.57
N TYR A 65 4.19 21.88 -2.79
CA TYR A 65 5.04 21.22 -1.80
C TYR A 65 5.56 19.86 -2.25
N ASN A 66 5.29 19.45 -3.49
CA ASN A 66 5.75 18.19 -4.06
C ASN A 66 5.42 16.96 -3.16
N LEU A 67 4.20 16.92 -2.64
CA LEU A 67 3.81 15.95 -1.60
C LEU A 67 3.81 14.49 -2.08
N ILE A 68 3.52 14.24 -3.35
CA ILE A 68 3.46 12.87 -3.90
C ILE A 68 4.82 12.16 -3.80
N PRO A 69 5.91 12.66 -4.43
CA PRO A 69 7.21 12.01 -4.31
C PRO A 69 7.76 12.05 -2.88
N PHE A 70 7.35 13.03 -2.07
CA PHE A 70 7.71 13.08 -0.66
C PHE A 70 7.12 11.89 0.12
N LEU A 71 5.81 11.64 -0.02
CA LEU A 71 5.10 10.57 0.67
C LEU A 71 5.51 9.17 0.15
N ASN A 72 5.90 9.06 -1.12
CA ASN A 72 6.41 7.81 -1.68
C ASN A 72 7.64 7.27 -0.92
N LYS A 73 8.48 8.15 -0.35
CA LYS A 73 9.63 7.73 0.47
C LYS A 73 9.24 6.84 1.65
N PHE A 74 8.05 7.08 2.23
CA PHE A 74 7.51 6.29 3.34
C PHE A 74 6.74 5.06 2.84
N SER A 75 6.23 5.11 1.60
CA SER A 75 5.53 3.99 0.96
C SER A 75 6.47 2.92 0.40
N GLU A 76 7.75 3.25 0.22
CA GLU A 76 8.80 2.29 -0.15
C GLU A 76 9.34 1.51 1.05
N ASN A 77 8.85 1.78 2.27
CA ASN A 77 9.28 1.05 3.45
C ASN A 77 8.80 -0.41 3.43
N ILE A 78 9.76 -1.34 3.48
CA ILE A 78 9.51 -2.80 3.48
C ILE A 78 8.81 -3.22 4.78
N GLU A 79 9.18 -2.58 5.88
CA GLU A 79 8.53 -2.79 7.17
C GLU A 79 7.27 -1.91 7.18
N LYS A 80 6.11 -2.52 6.88
CA LYS A 80 4.79 -1.86 6.78
C LYS A 80 4.33 -1.28 8.13
N ASN A 81 5.03 -0.23 8.57
CA ASN A 81 4.82 0.47 9.83
C ASN A 81 3.68 1.51 9.70
N GLU A 82 3.41 2.26 10.78
CA GLU A 82 2.31 3.23 10.76
C GLU A 82 2.57 4.40 9.78
N GLU A 83 3.84 4.75 9.50
CA GLU A 83 4.20 5.77 8.50
C GLU A 83 3.85 5.29 7.08
N PHE A 84 4.11 4.02 6.78
CA PHE A 84 3.70 3.38 5.54
C PHE A 84 2.18 3.44 5.38
N VAL A 85 1.42 3.07 6.42
CA VAL A 85 -0.05 3.07 6.36
C VAL A 85 -0.60 4.48 6.16
N LEU A 86 -0.08 5.47 6.89
CA LEU A 86 -0.56 6.86 6.78
C LEU A 86 -0.16 7.48 5.44
N SER A 87 1.08 7.30 4.97
CA SER A 87 1.53 7.85 3.68
C SER A 87 0.76 7.28 2.49
N THR A 88 0.54 5.96 2.45
CA THR A 88 -0.27 5.31 1.41
C THR A 88 -1.74 5.75 1.46
N THR A 89 -2.30 5.94 2.65
CA THR A 89 -3.67 6.47 2.83
C THR A 89 -3.78 7.88 2.29
N ILE A 90 -2.84 8.77 2.61
CA ILE A 90 -2.82 10.15 2.13
C ILE A 90 -2.73 10.17 0.59
N LEU A 91 -1.81 9.39 0.02
CA LEU A 91 -1.66 9.24 -1.43
C LEU A 91 -2.96 8.76 -2.09
N HIS A 92 -3.65 7.78 -1.51
CA HIS A 92 -4.93 7.29 -2.01
C HIS A 92 -6.02 8.38 -2.00
N VAL A 93 -6.15 9.13 -0.90
CA VAL A 93 -7.12 10.24 -0.79
C VAL A 93 -6.84 11.30 -1.86
N ILE A 94 -5.56 11.64 -2.08
CA ILE A 94 -5.12 12.57 -3.12
C ILE A 94 -5.56 12.07 -4.50
N ALA A 95 -5.29 10.80 -4.84
CA ALA A 95 -5.62 10.25 -6.16
C ALA A 95 -7.13 10.29 -6.45
N VAL A 96 -7.94 9.81 -5.49
CA VAL A 96 -9.41 9.76 -5.61
C VAL A 96 -10.00 11.17 -5.76
N ARG A 97 -9.57 12.13 -4.94
CA ARG A 97 -10.13 13.50 -4.95
C ARG A 97 -9.72 14.31 -6.16
N ASN A 98 -8.51 14.08 -6.68
CA ASN A 98 -8.00 14.85 -7.80
C ASN A 98 -8.49 14.36 -9.16
N GLY A 99 -9.30 13.30 -9.19
CA GLY A 99 -9.74 12.64 -10.43
C GLY A 99 -8.53 12.14 -11.23
N SER A 100 -7.44 11.82 -10.53
CA SER A 100 -6.20 11.42 -11.17
C SER A 100 -6.35 9.96 -11.58
N ASP A 101 -6.51 9.71 -12.88
CA ASP A 101 -6.39 8.38 -13.49
C ASP A 101 -4.94 7.83 -13.43
N ASP A 102 -4.05 8.55 -12.75
CA ASP A 102 -2.64 8.22 -12.63
C ASP A 102 -2.47 6.95 -11.77
N LYS A 103 -2.53 5.81 -12.47
CA LYS A 103 -2.43 4.44 -11.94
C LYS A 103 -1.16 4.21 -11.14
N THR A 104 -0.18 5.11 -11.20
CA THR A 104 1.04 5.10 -10.40
C THR A 104 0.76 5.31 -8.90
N ILE A 105 -0.24 6.13 -8.53
CA ILE A 105 -0.66 6.29 -7.12
C ILE A 105 -1.51 5.11 -6.65
N LEU A 106 -2.22 4.45 -7.58
CA LEU A 106 -2.89 3.16 -7.37
C LEU A 106 -1.92 1.96 -7.40
N ALA A 107 -0.67 2.15 -7.84
CA ALA A 107 0.20 1.04 -8.22
C ALA A 107 0.64 0.18 -7.04
N GLN A 108 0.62 0.67 -5.80
CA GLN A 108 0.98 -0.16 -4.64
C GLN A 108 -0.05 -1.30 -4.43
N THR A 109 -1.33 -1.06 -4.74
CA THR A 109 -2.33 -2.13 -4.81
C THR A 109 -2.07 -3.09 -5.97
N SER A 110 -1.50 -2.58 -7.07
CA SER A 110 -1.11 -3.37 -8.24
C SER A 110 0.18 -4.19 -8.03
N ILE A 111 1.12 -3.76 -7.16
CA ILE A 111 2.32 -4.57 -6.84
C ILE A 111 1.90 -5.80 -6.05
N GLU A 112 1.08 -5.64 -5.01
CA GLU A 112 0.50 -6.79 -4.29
C GLU A 112 -0.36 -7.66 -5.21
N GLN A 113 -1.09 -7.07 -6.15
CA GLN A 113 -1.85 -7.82 -7.14
C GLN A 113 -0.93 -8.58 -8.09
N LYS A 114 0.15 -7.96 -8.58
CA LYS A 114 1.13 -8.60 -9.46
C LYS A 114 1.86 -9.75 -8.77
N GLU A 115 2.24 -9.59 -7.51
CA GLU A 115 2.83 -10.68 -6.72
C GLU A 115 1.85 -11.85 -6.53
N LYS A 116 0.55 -11.55 -6.32
CA LYS A 116 -0.50 -12.58 -6.27
C LYS A 116 -0.67 -13.26 -7.62
N ASP A 117 -0.71 -12.51 -8.71
CA ASP A 117 -0.88 -13.03 -10.07
C ASP A 117 0.31 -13.92 -10.48
N GLU A 118 1.56 -13.51 -10.19
CA GLU A 118 2.75 -14.34 -10.42
C GLU A 118 2.75 -15.64 -9.59
N LYS A 119 2.22 -15.59 -8.36
CA LYS A 119 2.10 -16.78 -7.51
C LYS A 119 1.02 -17.74 -8.01
N ILE A 120 -0.08 -17.21 -8.54
CA ILE A 120 -1.15 -17.99 -9.18
C ILE A 120 -0.60 -18.68 -10.43
N GLU A 121 0.12 -17.97 -11.30
CA GLU A 121 0.71 -18.53 -12.52
C GLU A 121 1.66 -19.69 -12.21
N LYS A 122 2.53 -19.54 -11.20
CA LYS A 122 3.43 -20.61 -10.76
C LYS A 122 2.68 -21.84 -10.23
N LEU A 123 1.57 -21.64 -9.51
CA LEU A 123 0.72 -22.73 -9.01
C LEU A 123 0.02 -23.46 -10.16
N GLU A 124 -0.48 -22.74 -11.15
CA GLU A 124 -1.13 -23.34 -12.33
C GLU A 124 -0.14 -24.18 -13.15
N GLN A 125 1.07 -23.67 -13.39
CA GLN A 125 2.12 -24.42 -14.07
C GLN A 125 2.53 -25.68 -13.29
N SER A 126 2.67 -25.57 -11.97
CA SER A 126 3.01 -26.70 -11.10
C SER A 126 1.92 -27.79 -11.11
N ASN A 127 0.64 -27.41 -11.06
CA ASN A 127 -0.48 -28.35 -11.12
C ASN A 127 -0.54 -29.05 -12.48
N LYS A 128 -0.36 -28.31 -13.58
CA LYS A 128 -0.35 -28.90 -14.93
C LYS A 128 0.75 -29.96 -15.10
N LEU A 129 1.97 -29.68 -14.63
CA LEU A 129 3.07 -30.64 -14.64
C LEU A 129 2.79 -31.88 -13.77
N LYS A 130 2.07 -31.69 -12.66
CA LYS A 130 1.68 -32.78 -11.77
C LYS A 130 0.63 -33.68 -12.42
N ASP A 131 -0.33 -33.10 -13.14
CA ASP A 131 -1.36 -33.85 -13.87
C ASP A 131 -0.74 -34.65 -15.03
N GLU A 132 0.19 -34.05 -15.78
CA GLU A 132 0.93 -34.76 -16.84
C GLU A 132 1.74 -35.94 -16.29
N GLN A 133 2.46 -35.75 -15.17
CA GLN A 133 3.18 -36.84 -14.51
C GLN A 133 2.25 -37.95 -14.01
N MET A 134 1.07 -37.59 -13.50
CA MET A 134 0.10 -38.58 -13.02
C MET A 134 -0.42 -39.44 -14.17
N LYS A 135 -0.71 -38.81 -15.32
CA LYS A 135 -1.14 -39.51 -16.53
C LYS A 135 -0.08 -40.49 -17.05
N ILE A 136 1.19 -40.08 -17.09
CA ILE A 136 2.30 -40.96 -17.49
C ILE A 136 2.42 -42.16 -16.55
N LYS A 137 2.31 -41.94 -15.23
CA LYS A 137 2.33 -43.03 -14.25
C LYS A 137 1.17 -44.00 -14.42
N ASP A 138 -0.03 -43.48 -14.70
CA ASP A 138 -1.20 -44.34 -14.96
C ASP A 138 -0.99 -45.19 -16.22
N GLU A 139 -0.42 -44.62 -17.29
CA GLU A 139 -0.07 -45.35 -18.51
C GLU A 139 1.00 -46.43 -18.26
N GLU A 140 2.05 -46.13 -17.49
CA GLU A 140 3.06 -47.12 -17.07
C GLU A 140 2.46 -48.25 -16.24
N ILE A 141 1.56 -47.94 -15.30
CA ILE A 141 0.86 -48.93 -14.49
C ILE A 141 0.01 -49.85 -15.38
N ILE A 142 -0.68 -49.29 -16.37
CA ILE A 142 -1.48 -50.07 -17.32
C ILE A 142 -0.58 -51.01 -18.13
N ALA A 143 0.54 -50.51 -18.67
CA ALA A 143 1.48 -51.32 -19.45
C ALA A 143 2.05 -52.49 -18.64
N LEU A 144 2.52 -52.22 -17.41
CA LEU A 144 3.04 -53.25 -16.52
C LEU A 144 1.98 -54.30 -16.16
N LYS A 145 0.72 -53.89 -15.94
CA LYS A 145 -0.39 -54.82 -15.67
C LYS A 145 -0.64 -55.75 -16.85
N LEU A 146 -0.61 -55.24 -18.08
CA LEU A 146 -0.78 -56.06 -19.29
C LEU A 146 0.36 -57.07 -19.45
N GLU A 147 1.60 -56.67 -19.18
CA GLU A 147 2.76 -57.56 -19.24
C GLU A 147 2.67 -58.69 -18.19
N ILE A 148 2.24 -58.37 -16.97
CA ILE A 148 1.99 -59.37 -15.92
C ILE A 148 0.90 -60.36 -16.33
N ILE A 149 -0.19 -59.91 -16.97
CA ILE A 149 -1.25 -60.81 -17.45
C ILE A 149 -0.68 -61.78 -18.47
N LYS A 150 0.07 -61.27 -19.45
CA LYS A 150 0.66 -62.08 -20.52
C LYS A 150 1.62 -63.14 -20.00
N LEU A 151 2.48 -62.78 -19.04
CA LEU A 151 3.40 -63.73 -18.39
C LEU A 151 2.66 -64.79 -17.58
N LYS A 152 1.49 -64.48 -17.01
CA LYS A 152 0.67 -65.47 -16.29
C LYS A 152 0.04 -66.49 -17.24
N GLU A 153 -0.43 -66.05 -18.41
CA GLU A 153 -1.00 -66.94 -19.43
C GLU A 153 0.04 -67.90 -20.03
N GLU A 154 1.32 -67.53 -20.05
CA GLU A 154 2.40 -68.41 -20.56
C GLU A 154 2.84 -69.49 -19.54
N ILE A 155 2.44 -69.38 -18.27
CA ILE A 155 2.82 -70.30 -17.19
C ILE A 155 1.71 -71.33 -16.89
N GLU A 156 0.49 -71.12 -17.42
CA GLU A 156 -0.67 -72.02 -17.28
C GLU A 156 -0.80 -72.98 -18.47
#